data_AF-A0A2X2YML2-F1
#
_entry.id   AF-A0A2X2YML2-F1
#
_cell.length_a   1.000
_cell.length_b   1.000
_cell.length_c   1.000
_cell.angle_alpha   90.00
_cell.angle_beta   90.00
_cell.angle_gamma   90.00
#
_symmetry.space_group_name_H-M   'P 1'
#
loop_
_entity.id
_entity.type
_entity.pdbx_description
1 polymer ?
#
loop_
_entity_poly.entity_id
_entity_poly.type
_entity_poly.pdbx_seq_one_letter_code
_entity_poly.pdbx_strand_id
1 'polypeptide(L)'
;MKTIQLSERELSMIFSMLTPPYSVRDTHTDEFNELRNKVFYALRDAQNDEPVSNRDELPEETGSLLQLRKLIRQRHAEWSDATFGNVGPVGPLKHLSKEALEAADNVIDLSEWADMQFLLWDAQRRAGICDGEITAAMEEKLKVNMARQWPEQKDGEPRLHIKTTP
;
A
#
# COMPACT_ATOMS: atom_id res chain seq x y z
N MET A 1 -29.45 6.99 -16.02
CA MET A 1 -28.61 6.15 -15.13
C MET A 1 -29.21 6.23 -13.74
N LYS A 2 -29.54 5.11 -13.11
CA LYS A 2 -30.04 5.10 -11.73
C LYS A 2 -28.87 5.30 -10.79
N THR A 3 -28.89 6.40 -10.04
CA THR A 3 -27.97 6.65 -8.92
C THR A 3 -28.28 5.61 -7.84
N ILE A 4 -27.33 4.74 -7.51
CA ILE A 4 -27.46 3.83 -6.38
C ILE A 4 -27.26 4.68 -5.12
N GLN A 5 -28.34 4.92 -4.37
CA GLN A 5 -28.25 5.48 -3.03
C GLN A 5 -28.12 4.35 -2.03
N LEU A 6 -26.97 4.31 -1.33
CA LEU A 6 -26.75 3.41 -0.21
C LEU A 6 -27.66 3.80 0.96
N SER A 7 -28.22 2.80 1.63
CA SER A 7 -29.06 3.01 2.80
C SER A 7 -28.24 3.49 4.01
N GLU A 8 -28.87 4.16 4.97
CA GLU A 8 -28.20 4.59 6.21
C GLU A 8 -27.53 3.43 6.97
N ARG A 9 -28.07 2.22 6.83
CA ARG A 9 -27.54 1.01 7.45
C ARG A 9 -26.25 0.52 6.77
N GLU A 10 -26.18 0.64 5.45
CA GLU A 10 -24.98 0.32 4.66
C GLU A 10 -23.89 1.37 4.87
N LEU A 11 -24.26 2.65 4.91
CA LEU A 11 -23.33 3.74 5.26
C LEU A 11 -22.80 3.59 6.69
N SER A 12 -23.64 3.18 7.64
CA SER A 12 -23.23 2.92 9.02
C SER A 12 -22.31 1.70 9.16
N MET A 13 -22.51 0.64 8.37
CA MET A 13 -21.59 -0.51 8.35
C MET A 13 -20.23 -0.13 7.76
N ILE A 14 -20.21 0.63 6.65
CA ILE A 14 -18.97 1.13 6.05
C ILE A 14 -18.22 2.04 7.04
N PHE A 15 -18.93 2.94 7.72
CA PHE A 15 -18.34 3.83 8.73
C PHE A 15 -17.82 3.07 9.97
N SER A 16 -18.49 1.98 10.37
CA SER A 16 -18.05 1.10 11.46
C SER A 16 -16.81 0.27 11.11
N MET A 17 -16.62 -0.10 9.84
CA MET A 17 -15.41 -0.81 9.39
C MET A 17 -14.21 0.14 9.26
N LEU A 18 -14.46 1.44 9.07
CA LEU A 18 -13.44 2.48 8.95
C LEU A 18 -13.09 3.18 10.28
N THR A 19 -13.76 2.82 11.39
CA THR A 19 -13.49 3.37 12.72
C THR A 19 -12.67 2.36 13.55
N PRO A 20 -11.41 2.65 13.90
CA PRO A 20 -10.56 1.71 14.64
C PRO A 20 -11.08 1.42 16.06
N PRO A 21 -10.91 0.19 16.59
CA PRO A 21 -11.51 -0.26 17.86
C PRO A 21 -10.79 0.22 19.14
N TYR A 22 -10.01 1.30 19.09
CA TYR A 22 -9.24 1.79 20.24
C TYR A 22 -9.72 3.17 20.70
N SER A 23 -9.70 3.40 22.02
CA SER A 23 -10.01 4.72 22.59
C SER A 23 -8.91 5.72 22.20
N VAL A 24 -9.27 6.66 21.34
CA VAL A 24 -8.45 7.81 20.97
C VAL A 24 -8.17 8.63 22.24
N ARG A 25 -6.93 8.67 22.72
CA ARG A 25 -6.48 9.81 23.53
C ARG A 25 -6.09 10.92 22.56
N ASP A 26 -6.69 12.08 22.77
CA ASP A 26 -6.71 13.31 21.97
C ASP A 26 -5.34 13.79 21.43
N THR A 27 -4.84 13.17 20.37
CA THR A 27 -3.96 13.83 19.37
C THR A 27 -4.46 13.65 17.94
N HIS A 28 -5.56 12.92 17.77
CA HIS A 28 -6.23 12.70 16.49
C HIS A 28 -7.25 13.81 16.23
N THR A 29 -6.94 14.75 15.34
CA THR A 29 -7.85 15.14 14.24
C THR A 29 -7.26 16.14 13.27
N ASP A 30 -6.36 17.05 13.68
CA ASP A 30 -6.11 18.22 12.83
C ASP A 30 -5.07 17.94 11.75
N GLU A 31 -3.86 17.52 12.11
CA GLU A 31 -2.74 17.41 11.16
C GLU A 31 -2.93 16.29 10.12
N PHE A 32 -3.39 15.10 10.53
CA PHE A 32 -3.63 14.00 9.59
C PHE A 32 -4.80 14.28 8.66
N ASN A 33 -5.92 14.80 9.19
CA ASN A 33 -7.06 15.09 8.33
C ASN A 33 -6.74 16.27 7.41
N GLU A 34 -6.01 17.28 7.90
CA GLU A 34 -5.52 18.38 7.07
C GLU A 34 -4.61 17.87 5.95
N LEU A 35 -3.63 17.02 6.27
CA LEU A 35 -2.69 16.47 5.28
C LEU A 35 -3.39 15.52 4.30
N ARG A 36 -4.25 14.63 4.79
CA ARG A 36 -5.10 13.77 3.96
C ARG A 36 -5.98 14.60 3.02
N ASN A 37 -6.62 15.64 3.52
CA ASN A 37 -7.48 16.50 2.72
C ASN A 37 -6.67 17.27 1.67
N LYS A 38 -5.50 17.84 2.04
CA LYS A 38 -4.58 18.51 1.10
C LYS A 38 -4.16 17.56 -0.03
N VAL A 39 -3.78 16.33 0.32
CA VAL A 39 -3.42 15.30 -0.66
C VAL A 39 -4.61 14.91 -1.54
N PHE A 40 -5.78 14.67 -0.94
CA PHE A 40 -6.99 14.30 -1.67
C PHE A 40 -7.39 15.39 -2.68
N TYR A 41 -7.34 16.65 -2.29
CA TYR A 41 -7.64 17.76 -3.19
C TYR A 41 -6.59 17.90 -4.30
N ALA A 42 -5.29 17.78 -3.99
CA ALA A 42 -4.25 17.81 -5.01
C ALA A 42 -4.38 16.68 -6.05
N LEU A 43 -4.70 15.45 -5.60
CA LEU A 43 -4.92 14.30 -6.49
C LEU A 43 -6.19 14.48 -7.34
N ARG A 44 -7.27 15.00 -6.74
CA ARG A 44 -8.52 15.27 -7.47
C ARG A 44 -8.34 16.36 -8.52
N ASP A 45 -7.61 17.43 -8.18
CA ASP A 45 -7.32 18.51 -9.12
C ASP A 45 -6.47 18.00 -10.30
N ALA A 46 -5.52 17.10 -10.05
CA ALA A 46 -4.75 16.41 -11.10
C ALA A 46 -5.59 15.44 -11.96
N GLN A 47 -6.69 14.89 -11.43
CA GLN A 47 -7.58 13.97 -12.16
C GLN A 47 -8.66 14.67 -12.99
N ASN A 48 -8.91 15.96 -12.77
CA ASN A 48 -9.91 16.72 -13.53
C ASN A 48 -9.37 17.28 -14.87
N ASP A 49 -8.07 17.14 -15.15
CA ASP A 49 -7.46 17.46 -16.45
C ASP A 49 -7.51 16.24 -17.39
N GLU A 50 -8.64 16.04 -18.09
CA GLU A 50 -8.84 15.16 -19.29
C GLU A 50 -8.43 13.66 -19.12
N PRO A 51 -8.87 12.73 -20.01
CA PRO A 51 -8.72 11.30 -19.74
C PRO A 51 -7.24 10.91 -19.81
N VAL A 52 -6.77 10.29 -18.72
CA VAL A 52 -5.42 9.72 -18.56
C VAL A 52 -5.15 8.71 -19.68
N SER A 53 -4.66 9.20 -20.82
CA SER A 53 -4.21 8.37 -21.95
C SER A 53 -2.78 7.84 -21.76
N ASN A 54 -2.08 8.29 -20.72
CA ASN A 54 -0.78 7.79 -20.29
C ASN A 54 -0.89 7.23 -18.87
N ARG A 55 -1.03 5.91 -18.73
CA ARG A 55 -0.93 5.21 -17.43
C ARG A 55 0.46 5.32 -16.78
N ASP A 56 1.45 5.84 -17.52
CA ASP A 56 2.86 5.86 -17.13
C ASP A 56 3.31 7.17 -16.47
N GLU A 57 2.47 8.21 -16.45
CA GLU A 57 2.77 9.48 -15.76
C GLU A 57 2.08 9.49 -14.39
N LEU A 58 2.67 8.77 -13.42
CA LEU A 58 2.29 8.94 -12.03
C LEU A 58 2.79 10.33 -11.56
N PRO A 59 1.93 11.16 -10.95
CA PRO A 59 2.36 12.46 -10.45
C PRO A 59 3.50 12.28 -9.45
N GLU A 60 4.55 13.10 -9.56
CA GLU A 60 5.68 13.08 -8.63
C GLU A 60 5.18 13.15 -7.18
N GLU A 61 5.75 12.32 -6.29
CA GLU A 61 5.45 12.40 -4.86
C GLU A 61 5.85 13.78 -4.34
N THR A 62 4.88 14.69 -4.25
CA THR A 62 5.07 15.99 -3.58
C THR A 62 5.53 15.76 -2.14
N GLY A 63 6.30 16.69 -1.56
CA GLY A 63 6.77 16.57 -0.18
C GLY A 63 5.65 16.32 0.85
N SER A 64 4.44 16.78 0.56
CA SER A 64 3.20 16.52 1.33
C SER A 64 2.77 15.05 1.29
N LEU A 65 2.82 14.39 0.13
CA LEU A 65 2.49 12.97 -0.03
C LEU A 65 3.45 12.07 0.75
N LEU A 66 4.75 12.38 0.70
CA LEU A 66 5.77 11.64 1.43
C LEU A 66 5.54 11.75 2.95
N GLN A 67 5.20 12.95 3.44
CA GLN A 67 4.84 13.16 4.85
C GLN A 67 3.61 12.34 5.25
N LEU A 68 2.57 12.32 4.41
CA LEU A 68 1.35 11.55 4.70
C LEU A 68 1.63 10.05 4.75
N ARG A 69 2.41 9.55 3.79
CA ARG A 69 2.80 8.13 3.72
C ARG A 69 3.59 7.71 4.96
N LYS A 70 4.52 8.55 5.43
CA LYS A 70 5.26 8.32 6.69
C LYS A 70 4.33 8.27 7.90
N LEU A 71 3.37 9.20 7.98
CA LEU A 71 2.40 9.24 9.07
C LEU A 71 1.45 8.03 9.07
N ILE A 72 0.97 7.61 7.91
CA ILE A 72 0.17 6.39 7.75
C ILE A 72 0.97 5.16 8.21
N ARG A 73 2.23 5.02 7.77
CA ARG A 73 3.10 3.90 8.15
C ARG A 73 3.35 3.86 9.66
N GLN A 74 3.59 5.01 10.28
CA GLN A 74 3.79 5.10 11.73
C GLN A 74 2.54 4.65 12.49
N ARG A 75 1.36 5.17 12.14
CA ARG A 75 0.09 4.79 12.79
C ARG A 75 -0.24 3.32 12.62
N HIS A 76 0.04 2.77 11.44
CA HIS A 76 -0.11 1.34 11.20
C HIS A 76 0.80 0.52 12.13
N ALA A 77 2.07 0.92 12.30
CA ALA A 77 2.98 0.25 13.23
C ALA A 77 2.49 0.32 14.69
N GLU A 78 2.05 1.49 15.15
CA GLU A 78 1.48 1.70 16.50
C GLU A 78 0.25 0.80 16.74
N TRP A 79 -0.68 0.77 15.78
CA TRP A 79 -1.85 -0.10 15.84
C TRP A 79 -1.48 -1.59 15.82
N SER A 80 -0.54 -1.99 14.97
CA SER A 80 -0.07 -3.38 14.84
C SER A 80 0.60 -3.85 16.13
N ASP A 81 1.41 -3.01 16.77
CA ASP A 81 2.03 -3.32 18.07
C ASP A 81 0.99 -3.42 19.18
N ALA A 82 0.00 -2.52 19.22
CA ALA A 82 -1.09 -2.57 20.19
C ALA A 82 -1.97 -3.82 20.04
N THR A 83 -2.21 -4.26 18.79
CA THR A 83 -3.13 -5.36 18.48
C THR A 83 -2.46 -6.73 18.62
N PHE A 84 -1.25 -6.88 18.09
CA PHE A 84 -0.58 -8.18 17.96
C PHE A 84 0.60 -8.34 18.94
N GLY A 85 1.04 -7.26 19.58
CA GLY A 85 2.19 -7.28 20.48
C GLY A 85 3.52 -7.56 19.77
N ASN A 86 4.46 -8.15 20.52
CA ASN A 86 5.81 -8.43 20.06
C ASN A 86 5.89 -9.73 19.24
N VAL A 87 5.37 -9.70 18.02
CA VAL A 87 5.48 -10.80 17.04
C VAL A 87 6.55 -10.52 15.99
N GLY A 88 7.15 -11.58 15.46
CA GLY A 88 8.15 -11.52 14.39
C GLY A 88 7.56 -11.33 12.98
N PRO A 89 8.42 -11.19 11.96
CA PRO A 89 7.99 -10.82 10.59
C PRO A 89 7.29 -11.95 9.81
N VAL A 90 7.37 -13.20 10.27
CA VAL A 90 6.85 -14.37 9.55
C VAL A 90 5.33 -14.35 9.41
N GLY A 91 4.60 -13.84 10.41
CA GLY A 91 3.14 -13.72 10.37
C GLY A 91 2.67 -12.82 9.22
N PRO A 92 3.09 -11.54 9.20
CA PRO A 92 2.79 -10.61 8.11
C PRO A 92 3.20 -11.13 6.73
N LEU A 93 4.35 -11.81 6.58
CA LEU A 93 4.76 -12.39 5.30
C LEU A 93 3.85 -13.51 4.81
N LYS A 94 3.37 -14.37 5.72
CA LYS A 94 2.39 -15.42 5.36
C LYS A 94 1.05 -14.81 4.99
N HIS A 95 0.65 -13.73 5.64
CA HIS A 95 -0.58 -13.00 5.31
C HIS A 95 -0.43 -12.29 3.96
N LEU A 96 0.69 -11.63 3.69
CA LEU A 96 0.98 -10.98 2.41
C LEU A 96 0.83 -11.93 1.22
N SER A 97 1.16 -13.22 1.40
CA SER A 97 0.98 -14.23 0.36
C SER A 97 -0.49 -14.52 0.04
N LYS A 98 -1.41 -14.29 0.99
CA LYS A 98 -2.86 -14.42 0.79
C LYS A 98 -3.43 -13.19 0.09
N GLU A 99 -3.08 -11.99 0.57
CA GLU A 99 -3.61 -10.74 -0.04
C GLU A 99 -3.09 -10.57 -1.47
N ALA A 100 -1.91 -11.11 -1.80
CA ALA A 100 -1.44 -11.16 -3.17
C ALA A 100 -2.32 -12.02 -4.09
N LEU A 101 -2.96 -13.07 -3.56
CA LEU A 101 -3.93 -13.88 -4.31
C LEU A 101 -5.28 -13.16 -4.40
N GLU A 102 -5.75 -12.53 -3.32
CA GLU A 102 -7.00 -11.76 -3.30
C GLU A 102 -6.91 -10.56 -4.27
N ALA A 103 -5.79 -9.84 -4.28
CA ALA A 103 -5.49 -8.78 -5.26
C ALA A 103 -5.41 -9.32 -6.70
N ALA A 104 -4.90 -10.53 -6.91
CA ALA A 104 -4.85 -11.14 -8.25
C ALA A 104 -6.24 -11.52 -8.77
N ASP A 105 -7.14 -11.97 -7.88
CA ASP A 105 -8.52 -12.31 -8.20
C ASP A 105 -9.38 -11.05 -8.48
N ASN A 106 -9.07 -9.93 -7.81
CA ASN A 106 -9.79 -8.66 -8.01
C ASN A 106 -8.84 -7.45 -8.09
N VAL A 107 -8.11 -7.34 -9.21
CA VAL A 107 -7.08 -6.30 -9.41
C VAL A 107 -7.56 -4.85 -9.29
N ILE A 108 -8.87 -4.60 -9.41
CA ILE A 108 -9.46 -3.26 -9.27
C ILE A 108 -9.78 -2.89 -7.82
N ASP A 109 -9.68 -3.85 -6.88
CA ASP A 109 -9.89 -3.60 -5.47
C ASP A 109 -8.65 -2.98 -4.82
N LEU A 110 -8.69 -1.67 -4.63
CA LEU A 110 -7.58 -0.92 -4.03
C LEU A 110 -7.28 -1.33 -2.57
N SER A 111 -8.25 -1.93 -1.86
CA SER A 111 -8.04 -2.33 -0.46
C SER A 111 -7.01 -3.47 -0.35
N GLU A 112 -7.06 -4.45 -1.26
CA GLU A 112 -6.10 -5.55 -1.29
C GLU A 112 -4.66 -5.08 -1.56
N TRP A 113 -4.51 -4.06 -2.42
CA TRP A 113 -3.21 -3.41 -2.64
C TRP A 113 -2.71 -2.69 -1.39
N ALA A 114 -3.60 -2.05 -0.63
CA ALA A 114 -3.27 -1.40 0.62
C ALA A 114 -2.85 -2.42 1.69
N ASP A 115 -3.53 -3.56 1.77
CA ASP A 115 -3.17 -4.64 2.69
C ASP A 115 -1.78 -5.21 2.38
N MET A 116 -1.46 -5.44 1.10
CA MET A 116 -0.11 -5.81 0.70
C MET A 116 0.95 -4.79 1.18
N GLN A 117 0.64 -3.49 1.07
CA GLN A 117 1.57 -2.44 1.49
C GLN A 117 1.76 -2.41 3.02
N PHE A 118 0.68 -2.54 3.80
CA PHE A 118 0.72 -2.59 5.25
C PHE A 118 1.48 -3.81 5.77
N LEU A 119 1.20 -4.99 5.21
CA LEU A 119 1.84 -6.24 5.59
C LEU A 119 3.34 -6.25 5.27
N LEU A 120 3.74 -5.66 4.13
CA LEU A 120 5.15 -5.51 3.78
C LEU A 120 5.87 -4.56 4.75
N TRP A 121 5.28 -3.42 5.09
CA TRP A 121 5.86 -2.50 6.07
C TRP A 121 6.00 -3.13 7.46
N ASP A 122 5.00 -3.91 7.87
CA ASP A 122 5.00 -4.60 9.16
C ASP A 122 6.08 -5.69 9.21
N ALA A 123 6.21 -6.48 8.14
CA ALA A 123 7.27 -7.47 8.02
C ALA A 123 8.67 -6.83 8.08
N GLN A 124 8.90 -5.74 7.34
CA GLN A 124 10.18 -5.04 7.33
C GLN A 124 10.57 -4.52 8.71
N ARG A 125 9.67 -3.77 9.38
CA ARG A 125 9.97 -3.20 10.70
C ARG A 125 10.19 -4.29 11.75
N ARG A 126 9.41 -5.38 11.72
CA ARG A 126 9.55 -6.51 12.66
C ARG A 126 10.81 -7.34 12.40
N ALA A 127 11.37 -7.26 11.20
CA ALA A 127 12.68 -7.81 10.86
C ALA A 127 13.84 -6.86 11.20
N GLY A 128 13.56 -5.64 11.69
CA GLY A 128 14.57 -4.62 11.96
C GLY A 128 15.15 -3.96 10.70
N ILE A 129 14.50 -4.11 9.55
CA ILE A 129 14.96 -3.55 8.27
C ILE A 129 14.52 -2.09 8.18
N CYS A 130 15.49 -1.17 8.05
CA CYS A 130 15.19 0.25 7.85
C CYS A 130 15.02 0.62 6.38
N ASP A 131 14.43 1.80 6.13
CA ASP A 131 14.18 2.30 4.77
C ASP A 131 15.48 2.44 3.95
N GLY A 132 16.59 2.82 4.60
CA GLY A 132 17.89 2.92 3.92
C GLY A 132 18.42 1.56 3.46
N GLU A 133 18.30 0.52 4.30
CA GLU A 133 18.76 -0.83 3.98
C GLU A 133 17.94 -1.45 2.84
N ILE A 134 16.61 -1.36 2.90
CA ILE A 134 15.78 -1.91 1.82
C ILE A 134 15.98 -1.14 0.51
N THR A 135 16.15 0.19 0.55
CA THR A 135 16.40 1.00 -0.65
C THR A 135 17.72 0.62 -1.31
N ALA A 136 18.80 0.47 -0.54
CA ALA A 136 20.08 0.00 -1.06
C ALA A 136 19.98 -1.43 -1.65
N ALA A 137 19.26 -2.33 -0.97
CA ALA A 137 19.02 -3.67 -1.48
C ALA A 137 18.18 -3.68 -2.76
N MET A 138 17.20 -2.78 -2.90
CA MET A 138 16.41 -2.60 -4.12
C MET A 138 17.27 -2.11 -5.28
N GLU A 139 18.16 -1.15 -5.05
CA GLU A 139 19.08 -0.63 -6.09
C GLU A 139 20.00 -1.74 -6.62
N GLU A 140 20.64 -2.49 -5.73
CA GLU A 140 21.51 -3.60 -6.11
C GLU A 140 20.72 -4.72 -6.81
N LYS A 141 19.52 -5.02 -6.31
CA LYS A 141 18.65 -6.03 -6.92
C LYS A 141 18.19 -5.61 -8.32
N LEU A 142 17.93 -4.32 -8.54
CA LEU A 142 17.55 -3.78 -9.85
C LEU A 142 18.67 -3.97 -10.87
N LYS A 143 19.93 -3.65 -10.51
CA LYS A 143 21.10 -3.88 -11.37
C LYS A 143 21.20 -5.35 -11.80
N VAL A 144 21.03 -6.28 -10.86
CA VAL A 144 21.03 -7.72 -11.14
C VAL A 144 19.87 -8.12 -12.05
N ASN A 145 18.66 -7.59 -11.83
CA ASN A 145 17.48 -7.92 -12.63
C ASN A 145 17.60 -7.42 -14.08
N MET A 146 18.19 -6.24 -14.29
CA MET A 146 18.43 -5.66 -15.63
C MET A 146 19.49 -6.44 -16.42
N ALA A 147 20.47 -7.06 -15.74
CA ALA A 147 21.50 -7.87 -16.39
C ALA A 147 21.05 -9.30 -16.75
N ARG A 148 19.82 -9.72 -16.37
CA ARG A 148 19.31 -11.08 -16.62
C ARG A 148 18.64 -11.20 -17.98
N GLN A 149 18.65 -12.42 -18.49
CA GLN A 149 17.78 -12.82 -19.60
C GLN A 149 16.43 -13.30 -19.06
N TRP A 150 15.36 -12.82 -19.70
CA TRP A 150 13.98 -13.11 -19.35
C TRP A 150 13.30 -13.83 -20.52
N PRO A 151 12.45 -14.83 -20.24
CA PRO A 151 11.66 -15.49 -21.28
C PRO A 151 10.59 -14.54 -21.85
N GLU A 152 9.97 -14.96 -22.95
CA GLU A 152 8.86 -14.24 -23.57
C GLU A 152 7.69 -14.00 -22.59
N GLN A 153 6.95 -12.92 -22.82
CA GLN A 153 5.84 -12.52 -21.98
C GLN A 153 4.65 -13.48 -22.11
N LYS A 154 4.11 -13.91 -20.97
CA LYS A 154 2.78 -14.50 -20.89
C LYS A 154 1.97 -13.72 -19.86
N ASP A 155 0.81 -13.23 -20.27
CA ASP A 155 -0.08 -12.46 -19.39
C ASP A 155 -0.61 -13.33 -18.25
N GLY A 156 -0.75 -12.73 -17.06
CA GLY A 156 -1.22 -13.41 -15.85
C GLY A 156 -0.27 -14.43 -15.22
N GLU A 157 0.96 -14.59 -15.72
CA GLU A 157 1.87 -15.67 -15.29
C GLU A 157 3.19 -15.14 -14.72
N PRO A 158 3.73 -15.71 -13.63
CA PRO A 158 5.03 -15.33 -13.11
C PRO A 158 6.13 -15.58 -14.14
N ARG A 159 6.94 -14.54 -14.43
CA ARG A 159 8.16 -14.69 -15.23
C ARG A 159 9.34 -15.03 -14.33
N LEU A 160 9.96 -16.18 -14.58
CA LEU A 160 11.19 -16.59 -13.92
C LEU A 160 12.37 -16.32 -14.86
N HIS A 161 13.46 -15.77 -14.31
CA HIS A 161 14.70 -15.56 -15.06
C HIS A 161 15.31 -16.87 -15.52
N ILE A 162 15.95 -16.85 -16.69
CA ILE A 162 16.68 -18.01 -17.20
C ILE A 162 17.95 -18.17 -16.36
N LYS A 163 18.11 -19.33 -15.72
CA LYS A 163 19.39 -19.69 -15.08
C LYS A 163 20.34 -20.13 -16.18
N THR A 164 21.47 -19.46 -16.33
CA THR A 164 22.60 -20.02 -17.09
C THR A 164 23.06 -21.26 -16.33
N THR A 165 22.82 -22.44 -16.91
CA THR A 165 23.46 -23.68 -16.45
C THR A 165 24.98 -23.47 -16.52
N PRO A 166 25.75 -23.82 -15.47
CA PRO A 166 27.21 -23.76 -15.52
C PRO A 166 27.79 -24.63 -16.64
#